data_AF-A0A0U1YZ82-F1
#
_entry.id   AF-A0A0U1YZ82-F1
#
_cell.length_a   1.000
_cell.length_b   1.000
_cell.length_c   1.000
_cell.angle_alpha   90.00
_cell.angle_beta   90.00
_cell.angle_gamma   90.00
#
_symmetry.space_group_name_H-M   'P 1'
#
loop_
_entity.id
_entity.type
_entity.pdbx_description
1 polymer ?
#
loop_
_entity_poly.entity_id
_entity_poly.type
_entity_poly.pdbx_seq_one_letter_code
_entity_poly.pdbx_strand_id
1 'polypeptide(L)'
;MHIVERTAGFAELTVADRFLDESHLTAARRVLDKVVNSADIRLAFVGGSLAAGLGHGNSDIDLYISARTDLREGNLSQDGYTVQVNPITSNRLEELARICAANTISEDNRWQVELGEPELKRAVRYAIGTILVDNDSGLPTPAVARHTLRQVLMSRTAWYASSFAEDVAGALHIGDGLTALQASVIGVEEAVECALAAVDDLYIGRKFLLRRVFRNAALSAVSDDVYHLLSQPVGDLSLREVTEIVTRRMRFAGHLIAWSLREGWDTPLRSLPAFPDTWTHGGPTRNPWTIPIRFPRSWGLISPQTGFSTTAAMVGIWRESDGRPTDELYHALRSRDEFSGISPELLDAALTQLVECDVVALATNR
;
A
#
# COMPACT_ATOMS: atom_id res chain seq x y z
N MET A 1 -27.96 3.71 15.16
CA MET A 1 -27.05 3.22 14.11
C MET A 1 -27.20 1.70 14.07
N HIS A 2 -27.89 1.17 13.06
CA HIS A 2 -28.14 -0.26 12.93
C HIS A 2 -26.82 -0.95 12.58
N ILE A 3 -26.40 -1.91 13.41
CA ILE A 3 -25.40 -2.91 13.03
C ILE A 3 -26.06 -3.76 11.95
N VAL A 4 -25.87 -3.38 10.69
CA VAL A 4 -26.25 -4.21 9.55
C VAL A 4 -25.42 -5.48 9.67
N GLU A 5 -26.06 -6.65 9.57
CA GLU A 5 -25.39 -7.95 9.40
C GLU A 5 -24.52 -7.89 8.13
N ARG A 6 -23.31 -7.38 8.29
CA ARG A 6 -22.30 -7.17 7.25
C ARG A 6 -21.41 -8.40 7.21
N THR A 7 -21.51 -9.17 6.11
CA THR A 7 -20.40 -9.93 5.48
C THR A 7 -20.90 -10.88 4.37
N ALA A 8 -22.18 -11.27 4.36
CA ALA A 8 -22.66 -12.28 3.40
C ALA A 8 -22.68 -11.78 1.94
N GLY A 9 -23.02 -10.51 1.71
CA GLY A 9 -23.26 -10.00 0.35
C GLY A 9 -22.02 -9.86 -0.54
N PHE A 10 -20.84 -9.55 0.01
CA PHE A 10 -19.64 -9.36 -0.82
C PHE A 10 -18.98 -10.69 -1.22
N ALA A 11 -19.11 -11.74 -0.41
CA ALA A 11 -18.58 -13.06 -0.74
C ALA A 11 -19.15 -13.58 -2.07
N GLU A 12 -20.43 -13.29 -2.34
CA GLU A 12 -21.12 -13.66 -3.58
C GLU A 12 -20.63 -12.90 -4.82
N LEU A 13 -19.98 -11.73 -4.64
CA LEU A 13 -19.41 -10.93 -5.72
C LEU A 13 -17.96 -11.30 -6.04
N THR A 14 -17.34 -12.21 -5.27
CA THR A 14 -15.96 -12.62 -5.49
C THR A 14 -15.87 -13.82 -6.44
N VAL A 15 -14.95 -13.75 -7.40
CA VAL A 15 -14.55 -14.89 -8.22
C VAL A 15 -13.39 -15.59 -7.52
N ALA A 16 -13.39 -16.92 -7.54
CA ALA A 16 -12.26 -17.71 -7.04
C ALA A 16 -10.93 -17.24 -7.63
N ASP A 17 -9.90 -17.22 -6.80
CA ASP A 17 -8.54 -16.89 -7.22
C ASP A 17 -8.03 -17.89 -8.24
N ARG A 18 -7.42 -17.35 -9.30
CA ARG A 18 -6.87 -18.12 -10.42
C ARG A 18 -5.39 -17.88 -10.49
N PHE A 19 -4.63 -18.92 -10.18
CA PHE A 19 -3.18 -18.93 -10.15
C PHE A 19 -2.61 -19.58 -11.40
N LEU A 20 -1.31 -19.37 -11.63
CA LEU A 20 -0.54 -20.22 -12.53
C LEU A 20 -0.59 -21.68 -12.03
N ASP A 21 -0.74 -22.60 -12.97
CA ASP A 21 -0.58 -24.03 -12.74
C ASP A 21 0.50 -24.60 -13.69
N GLU A 22 0.78 -25.89 -13.58
CA GLU A 22 1.81 -26.54 -14.41
C GLU A 22 1.51 -26.50 -15.92
N SER A 23 0.23 -26.43 -16.33
CA SER A 23 -0.09 -26.26 -17.75
C SER A 23 0.32 -24.88 -18.27
N HIS A 24 0.11 -23.82 -17.48
CA HIS A 24 0.59 -22.48 -17.82
C HIS A 24 2.13 -22.44 -17.89
N LEU A 25 2.82 -23.02 -16.89
CA LEU A 25 4.28 -23.03 -16.86
C LEU A 25 4.88 -23.86 -18.00
N THR A 26 4.24 -24.97 -18.37
CA THR A 26 4.63 -25.79 -19.53
C THR A 26 4.48 -25.02 -20.83
N ALA A 27 3.37 -24.32 -21.04
CA ALA A 27 3.17 -23.46 -22.21
C ALA A 27 4.23 -22.35 -22.27
N ALA A 28 4.54 -21.71 -21.15
CA ALA A 28 5.58 -20.68 -21.05
C ALA A 28 6.96 -21.22 -21.43
N ARG A 29 7.37 -22.38 -20.89
CA ARG A 29 8.66 -23.03 -21.22
C ARG A 29 8.75 -23.39 -22.71
N ARG A 30 7.66 -23.90 -23.31
CA ARG A 30 7.62 -24.18 -24.76
C ARG A 30 7.75 -22.92 -25.62
N VAL A 31 7.19 -21.80 -25.19
CA VAL A 31 7.40 -20.52 -25.87
C VAL A 31 8.82 -20.03 -25.67
N LEU A 32 9.39 -20.16 -24.46
CA LEU A 32 10.78 -19.82 -24.17
C LEU A 32 11.74 -20.57 -25.11
N ASP A 33 11.59 -21.89 -25.26
CA ASP A 33 12.40 -22.73 -26.14
C ASP A 33 12.28 -22.35 -27.63
N LYS A 34 11.16 -21.76 -28.05
CA LYS A 34 10.93 -21.31 -29.43
C LYS A 34 11.57 -19.97 -29.73
N VAL A 35 11.69 -19.08 -28.74
CA VAL A 35 12.10 -17.69 -28.96
C VAL A 35 13.56 -17.42 -28.65
N VAL A 36 14.21 -18.27 -27.87
CA VAL A 36 15.61 -18.08 -27.46
C VAL A 36 16.31 -19.42 -27.17
N ASN A 37 17.58 -19.54 -27.54
CA ASN A 37 18.37 -20.71 -27.16
C ASN A 37 18.64 -20.68 -25.64
N SER A 38 18.55 -21.83 -24.98
CA SER A 38 18.77 -21.94 -23.54
C SER A 38 20.12 -21.38 -23.06
N ALA A 39 21.18 -21.52 -23.87
CA ALA A 39 22.51 -20.99 -23.58
C ALA A 39 22.61 -19.45 -23.61
N ASP A 40 21.65 -18.78 -24.26
CA ASP A 40 21.62 -17.32 -24.38
C ASP A 40 20.78 -16.65 -23.27
N ILE A 41 19.99 -17.42 -22.53
CA ILE A 41 19.10 -16.92 -21.47
C ILE A 41 19.92 -16.56 -20.23
N ARG A 42 19.76 -15.33 -19.73
CA ARG A 42 20.23 -14.90 -18.40
C ARG A 42 19.15 -15.09 -17.34
N LEU A 43 17.92 -14.73 -17.67
CA LEU A 43 16.77 -14.82 -16.77
C LEU A 43 15.50 -15.09 -17.58
N ALA A 44 14.66 -15.98 -17.10
CA ALA A 44 13.28 -16.11 -17.56
C ALA A 44 12.34 -16.35 -16.37
N PHE A 45 11.23 -15.61 -16.31
CA PHE A 45 10.21 -15.81 -15.29
C PHE A 45 8.80 -15.52 -15.83
N VAL A 46 7.80 -16.13 -15.22
CA VAL A 46 6.39 -15.83 -15.48
C VAL A 46 5.87 -14.91 -14.39
N GLY A 47 5.27 -13.79 -14.78
CA GLY A 47 4.70 -12.80 -13.87
C GLY A 47 3.21 -12.56 -14.12
N GLY A 48 2.77 -11.36 -13.77
CA GLY A 48 1.45 -10.87 -14.15
C GLY A 48 0.31 -11.22 -13.19
N SER A 49 -0.92 -11.07 -13.70
CA SER A 49 -2.13 -11.28 -12.88
C SER A 49 -2.28 -12.73 -12.41
N LEU A 50 -1.91 -13.71 -13.23
CA LEU A 50 -1.95 -15.14 -12.84
C LEU A 50 -0.94 -15.46 -11.72
N ALA A 51 0.27 -14.89 -11.76
CA ALA A 51 1.25 -15.05 -10.69
C ALA A 51 0.75 -14.46 -9.34
N ALA A 52 -0.12 -13.44 -9.40
CA ALA A 52 -0.72 -12.82 -8.22
C ALA A 52 -2.04 -13.47 -7.77
N GLY A 53 -2.50 -14.55 -8.42
CA GLY A 53 -3.81 -15.18 -8.15
C GLY A 53 -5.01 -14.38 -8.67
N LEU A 54 -4.77 -13.32 -9.44
CA LEU A 54 -5.76 -12.38 -9.95
C LEU A 54 -6.23 -12.70 -11.37
N GLY A 55 -5.97 -13.92 -11.84
CA GLY A 55 -6.37 -14.36 -13.16
C GLY A 55 -7.89 -14.25 -13.40
N HIS A 56 -8.26 -13.99 -14.65
CA HIS A 56 -9.63 -14.09 -15.16
C HIS A 56 -9.65 -14.86 -16.49
N GLY A 57 -10.83 -15.06 -17.08
CA GLY A 57 -11.00 -15.88 -18.29
C GLY A 57 -10.24 -15.40 -19.54
N ASN A 58 -9.68 -14.19 -19.51
CA ASN A 58 -8.92 -13.58 -20.60
C ASN A 58 -7.49 -13.22 -20.16
N SER A 59 -7.01 -13.80 -19.06
CA SER A 59 -5.63 -13.58 -18.61
C SER A 59 -4.68 -14.33 -19.55
N ASP A 60 -3.65 -13.63 -19.98
CA ASP A 60 -2.49 -14.15 -20.68
C ASP A 60 -1.38 -14.55 -19.69
N ILE A 61 -0.38 -15.24 -20.23
CA ILE A 61 0.85 -15.61 -19.53
C ILE A 61 1.91 -14.55 -19.85
N ASP A 62 2.25 -13.71 -18.87
CA ASP A 62 3.33 -12.73 -18.99
C ASP A 62 4.70 -13.40 -18.83
N LEU A 63 5.39 -13.72 -19.93
CA LEU A 63 6.73 -14.31 -19.95
C LEU A 63 7.80 -13.22 -20.10
N TYR A 64 8.61 -13.02 -19.06
CA TYR A 64 9.73 -12.09 -19.04
C TYR A 64 11.03 -12.80 -19.37
N ILE A 65 11.83 -12.23 -20.28
CA ILE A 65 13.07 -12.87 -20.75
C ILE A 65 14.20 -11.85 -20.85
N SER A 66 15.32 -12.10 -20.18
CA SER A 66 16.59 -11.43 -20.46
C SER A 66 17.54 -12.41 -21.13
N ALA A 67 18.04 -12.03 -22.31
CA ALA A 67 18.92 -12.87 -23.11
C ALA A 67 20.10 -12.06 -23.67
N ARG A 68 21.15 -12.76 -24.11
CA ARG A 68 22.32 -12.17 -24.80
C ARG A 68 22.02 -11.77 -26.24
N THR A 69 20.94 -12.30 -26.80
CA THR A 69 20.44 -11.99 -28.14
C THR A 69 19.25 -11.04 -28.05
N ASP A 70 19.04 -10.25 -29.11
CA ASP A 70 17.90 -9.34 -29.19
C ASP A 70 16.60 -10.14 -29.33
N LEU A 71 15.65 -9.87 -28.46
CA LEU A 71 14.31 -10.44 -28.48
C LEU A 71 13.28 -9.37 -28.83
N ARG A 72 12.21 -9.78 -29.51
CA ARG A 72 11.09 -8.90 -29.83
C ARG A 72 9.92 -9.18 -28.89
N GLU A 73 9.20 -8.12 -28.54
CA GLU A 73 7.89 -8.24 -27.90
C GLU A 73 6.91 -8.92 -28.86
N GLY A 74 6.00 -9.72 -28.31
CA GLY A 74 4.99 -10.41 -29.12
C GLY A 74 4.10 -11.35 -28.33
N ASN A 75 3.00 -11.75 -28.94
CA ASN A 75 2.05 -12.71 -28.39
C ASN A 75 2.14 -14.01 -29.19
N LEU A 76 2.28 -15.15 -28.49
CA LEU A 76 2.31 -16.47 -29.09
C LEU A 76 1.22 -17.35 -28.48
N SER A 77 0.48 -18.06 -29.31
CA SER A 77 -0.45 -19.09 -28.84
C SER A 77 0.27 -20.41 -28.62
N GLN A 78 0.10 -20.98 -27.43
CA GLN A 78 0.69 -22.26 -27.04
C GLN A 78 -0.27 -23.03 -26.14
N ASP A 79 -0.66 -24.25 -26.55
CA ASP A 79 -1.52 -25.15 -25.77
C ASP A 79 -2.86 -24.52 -25.33
N GLY A 80 -3.42 -23.63 -26.15
CA GLY A 80 -4.66 -22.91 -25.84
C GLY A 80 -4.48 -21.65 -24.98
N TYR A 81 -3.26 -21.34 -24.57
CA TYR A 81 -2.91 -20.11 -23.86
C TYR A 81 -2.30 -19.08 -24.79
N THR A 82 -2.51 -17.80 -24.48
CA THR A 82 -1.74 -16.69 -25.06
C THR A 82 -0.57 -16.39 -24.13
N VAL A 83 0.66 -16.49 -24.64
CA VAL A 83 1.89 -16.12 -23.94
C VAL A 83 2.41 -14.80 -24.51
N GLN A 84 2.45 -13.77 -23.67
CA GLN A 84 3.04 -12.48 -24.01
C GLN A 84 4.52 -12.48 -23.65
N VAL A 85 5.38 -12.35 -24.66
CA VAL A 85 6.84 -12.25 -24.50
C VAL A 85 7.22 -10.80 -24.23
N ASN A 86 7.89 -10.60 -23.09
CA ASN A 86 8.34 -9.32 -22.56
C ASN A 86 9.87 -9.31 -22.40
N PRO A 87 10.64 -8.90 -23.42
CA PRO A 87 12.09 -8.79 -23.34
C PRO A 87 12.57 -7.80 -22.26
N ILE A 88 13.64 -8.16 -21.56
CA ILE A 88 14.35 -7.34 -20.59
C ILE A 88 15.78 -7.15 -21.09
N THR A 89 16.10 -5.92 -21.49
CA THR A 89 17.45 -5.52 -21.88
C THR A 89 18.41 -5.60 -20.69
N SER A 90 19.72 -5.72 -20.95
CA SER A 90 20.74 -5.75 -19.88
C SER A 90 20.64 -4.57 -18.92
N ASN A 91 20.48 -3.35 -19.44
CA ASN A 91 20.33 -2.13 -18.61
C ASN A 91 19.09 -2.22 -17.71
N ARG A 92 17.97 -2.75 -18.23
CA ARG A 92 16.74 -2.94 -17.43
C ARG A 92 16.90 -4.03 -16.38
N LEU A 93 17.72 -5.06 -16.65
CA LEU A 93 18.03 -6.10 -15.68
C LEU A 93 18.90 -5.55 -14.53
N GLU A 94 19.89 -4.72 -14.83
CA GLU A 94 20.72 -4.04 -13.83
C GLU A 94 19.89 -3.07 -12.97
N GLU A 95 18.99 -2.32 -13.61
CA GLU A 95 18.04 -1.45 -12.90
C GLU A 95 17.11 -2.27 -11.99
N LEU A 96 16.58 -3.38 -12.47
CA LEU A 96 15.75 -4.30 -11.69
C LEU A 96 16.50 -4.82 -10.45
N ALA A 97 17.77 -5.19 -10.60
CA ALA A 97 18.62 -5.61 -9.49
C ALA A 97 18.79 -4.49 -8.46
N ARG A 98 19.04 -3.26 -8.92
CA ARG A 98 19.17 -2.08 -8.04
C ARG A 98 17.87 -1.80 -7.27
N ILE A 99 16.71 -1.90 -7.91
CA ILE A 99 15.39 -1.68 -7.28
C ILE A 99 15.11 -2.75 -6.20
N CYS A 100 15.39 -4.01 -6.51
CA CYS A 100 15.05 -5.13 -5.64
C CYS A 100 16.05 -5.37 -4.49
N ALA A 101 17.27 -4.82 -4.58
CA ALA A 101 18.35 -5.14 -3.65
C ALA A 101 18.10 -4.61 -2.22
N ALA A 102 17.64 -3.37 -2.07
CA ALA A 102 17.38 -2.76 -0.77
C ALA A 102 16.42 -1.57 -0.87
N ASN A 103 15.71 -1.29 0.23
CA ASN A 103 15.02 -0.02 0.39
C ASN A 103 16.04 1.05 0.78
N THR A 104 16.24 2.02 -0.11
CA THR A 104 17.22 3.13 0.02
C THR A 104 16.54 4.49 0.17
N ILE A 105 15.21 4.51 0.29
CA ILE A 105 14.43 5.73 0.44
C ILE A 105 14.85 6.44 1.73
N SER A 106 15.16 7.72 1.66
CA SER A 106 15.45 8.57 2.81
C SER A 106 15.03 10.01 2.51
N GLU A 107 15.22 10.90 3.47
CA GLU A 107 14.92 12.33 3.33
C GLU A 107 15.63 12.94 2.11
N ASP A 108 16.91 12.56 1.91
CA ASP A 108 17.79 13.04 0.84
C ASP A 108 17.78 12.17 -0.42
N ASN A 109 17.10 11.02 -0.39
CA ASN A 109 17.14 10.07 -1.49
C ASN A 109 15.77 9.46 -1.78
N ARG A 110 15.11 9.92 -2.85
CA ARG A 110 13.71 9.56 -3.16
C ARG A 110 13.53 8.83 -4.48
N TRP A 111 14.63 8.40 -5.12
CA TRP A 111 14.55 7.81 -6.47
C TRP A 111 13.58 6.61 -6.56
N GLN A 112 13.45 5.77 -5.52
CA GLN A 112 12.49 4.64 -5.51
C GLN A 112 11.03 5.09 -5.37
N VAL A 113 10.77 6.20 -4.69
CA VAL A 113 9.44 6.84 -4.62
C VAL A 113 9.08 7.44 -5.99
N GLU A 114 10.07 7.96 -6.71
CA GLU A 114 9.93 8.64 -8.00
C GLU A 114 9.96 7.70 -9.22
N LEU A 115 10.19 6.39 -9.01
CA LEU A 115 10.20 5.39 -10.09
C LEU A 115 8.93 5.49 -10.95
N GLY A 116 9.06 5.28 -12.26
CA GLY A 116 7.89 5.12 -13.11
C GLY A 116 7.09 3.87 -12.75
N GLU A 117 5.79 3.91 -13.01
CA GLU A 117 4.91 2.75 -12.84
C GLU A 117 5.38 1.52 -13.65
N PRO A 118 5.92 1.64 -14.89
CA PRO A 118 6.42 0.50 -15.66
C PRO A 118 7.60 -0.23 -14.99
N GLU A 119 8.57 0.51 -14.44
CA GLU A 119 9.75 -0.04 -13.77
C GLU A 119 9.32 -0.77 -12.50
N LEU A 120 8.47 -0.14 -11.69
CA LEU A 120 7.99 -0.71 -10.44
C LEU A 120 7.11 -1.96 -10.68
N LYS A 121 6.24 -1.94 -11.70
CA LYS A 121 5.47 -3.12 -12.12
C LYS A 121 6.37 -4.28 -12.50
N ARG A 122 7.46 -4.03 -13.23
CA ARG A 122 8.41 -5.08 -13.62
C ARG A 122 9.12 -5.67 -12.39
N ALA A 123 9.53 -4.83 -11.44
CA ALA A 123 10.11 -5.26 -10.16
C ALA A 123 9.16 -6.13 -9.35
N VAL A 124 7.91 -5.71 -9.20
CA VAL A 124 6.88 -6.50 -8.52
C VAL A 124 6.63 -7.82 -9.24
N ARG A 125 6.50 -7.82 -10.57
CA ARG A 125 6.28 -9.05 -11.36
C ARG A 125 7.42 -10.05 -11.22
N TYR A 126 8.66 -9.58 -11.04
CA TYR A 126 9.78 -10.45 -10.68
C TYR A 126 9.61 -11.02 -9.27
N ALA A 127 9.36 -10.17 -8.27
CA ALA A 127 9.30 -10.59 -6.87
C ALA A 127 8.15 -11.54 -6.52
N ILE A 128 7.02 -11.47 -7.24
CA ILE A 128 5.88 -12.38 -7.06
C ILE A 128 5.82 -13.48 -8.15
N GLY A 129 6.73 -13.44 -9.12
CA GLY A 129 6.73 -14.32 -10.28
C GLY A 129 7.28 -15.70 -9.98
N THR A 130 7.14 -16.60 -10.95
CA THR A 130 7.77 -17.93 -10.95
C THR A 130 8.99 -17.92 -11.86
N ILE A 131 10.18 -18.09 -11.27
CA ILE A 131 11.44 -18.20 -12.04
C ILE A 131 11.44 -19.52 -12.80
N LEU A 132 11.65 -19.44 -14.11
CA LEU A 132 11.84 -20.60 -14.98
C LEU A 132 13.33 -20.92 -15.17
N VAL A 133 14.16 -19.89 -15.33
CA VAL A 133 15.61 -19.98 -15.54
C VAL A 133 16.28 -18.77 -14.89
N ASP A 134 17.39 -18.97 -14.19
CA ASP A 134 18.27 -17.91 -13.69
C ASP A 134 19.73 -18.35 -13.82
N ASN A 135 20.43 -17.80 -14.80
CA ASN A 135 21.82 -18.09 -15.13
C ASN A 135 22.71 -16.90 -14.71
N ASP A 136 22.75 -16.64 -13.40
CA ASP A 136 23.49 -15.52 -12.80
C ASP A 136 22.99 -14.15 -13.30
N SER A 137 21.68 -13.92 -13.13
CA SER A 137 21.06 -12.64 -13.47
C SER A 137 21.59 -11.45 -12.65
N GLY A 138 22.22 -11.71 -11.50
CA GLY A 138 22.63 -10.69 -10.52
C GLY A 138 21.47 -10.12 -9.69
N LEU A 139 20.26 -10.67 -9.85
CA LEU A 139 19.10 -10.26 -9.06
C LEU A 139 19.15 -10.89 -7.66
N PRO A 140 18.67 -10.16 -6.63
CA PRO A 140 18.45 -10.78 -5.32
C PRO A 140 17.33 -11.82 -5.42
N THR A 141 17.31 -12.82 -4.53
CA THR A 141 16.26 -13.84 -4.55
C THR A 141 14.85 -13.23 -4.47
N PRO A 142 13.80 -13.89 -5.01
CA PRO A 142 12.43 -13.37 -4.94
C PRO A 142 11.97 -13.01 -3.53
N ALA A 143 12.41 -13.75 -2.51
CA ALA A 143 12.09 -13.45 -1.11
C ALA A 143 12.69 -12.11 -0.64
N VAL A 144 13.96 -11.84 -1.00
CA VAL A 144 14.62 -10.55 -0.71
C VAL A 144 13.96 -9.43 -1.49
N ALA A 145 13.74 -9.62 -2.79
CA ALA A 145 13.07 -8.65 -3.65
C ALA A 145 11.67 -8.29 -3.14
N ARG A 146 10.90 -9.29 -2.72
CA ARG A 146 9.55 -9.14 -2.15
C ARG A 146 9.55 -8.33 -0.87
N HIS A 147 10.47 -8.62 0.06
CA HIS A 147 10.63 -7.84 1.28
C HIS A 147 10.99 -6.37 0.98
N THR A 148 11.99 -6.15 0.12
CA THR A 148 12.41 -4.80 -0.29
C THR A 148 11.25 -4.04 -0.93
N LEU A 149 10.56 -4.64 -1.90
CA LEU A 149 9.47 -4.00 -2.62
C LEU A 149 8.26 -3.73 -1.75
N ARG A 150 7.98 -4.58 -0.75
CA ARG A 150 6.97 -4.27 0.27
C ARG A 150 7.24 -2.93 0.93
N GLN A 151 8.45 -2.74 1.45
CA GLN A 151 8.83 -1.50 2.12
C GLN A 151 8.82 -0.30 1.16
N VAL A 152 9.32 -0.47 -0.07
CA VAL A 152 9.30 0.57 -1.11
C VAL A 152 7.87 0.99 -1.44
N LEU A 153 6.97 0.04 -1.66
CA LEU A 153 5.56 0.30 -1.97
C LEU A 153 4.86 1.00 -0.80
N MET A 154 5.07 0.54 0.43
CA MET A 154 4.49 1.16 1.62
C MET A 154 4.97 2.60 1.81
N SER A 155 6.28 2.88 1.68
CA SER A 155 6.81 4.26 1.76
C SER A 155 6.27 5.14 0.64
N ARG A 156 6.22 4.62 -0.60
CA ARG A 156 5.76 5.37 -1.77
C ARG A 156 4.29 5.75 -1.68
N THR A 157 3.43 4.78 -1.35
CA THR A 157 1.99 5.00 -1.23
C THR A 157 1.66 5.90 -0.03
N ALA A 158 2.38 5.77 1.09
CA ALA A 158 2.28 6.72 2.19
C ALA A 158 2.67 8.15 1.77
N TRP A 159 3.72 8.29 0.97
CA TRP A 159 4.13 9.57 0.40
C TRP A 159 3.03 10.19 -0.48
N TYR A 160 2.49 9.43 -1.44
CA TYR A 160 1.41 9.93 -2.30
C TYR A 160 0.13 10.25 -1.53
N ALA A 161 -0.26 9.43 -0.55
CA ALA A 161 -1.38 9.74 0.32
C ALA A 161 -1.16 11.06 1.09
N SER A 162 0.07 11.37 1.51
CA SER A 162 0.38 12.66 2.14
C SER A 162 0.21 13.85 1.20
N SER A 163 0.63 13.72 -0.08
CA SER A 163 0.38 14.74 -1.11
C SER A 163 -1.12 14.94 -1.35
N PHE A 164 -1.91 13.86 -1.42
CA PHE A 164 -3.36 14.01 -1.57
C PHE A 164 -4.04 14.60 -0.32
N ALA A 165 -3.50 14.37 0.88
CA ALA A 165 -3.99 15.04 2.09
C ALA A 165 -3.74 16.56 2.04
N GLU A 166 -2.59 16.98 1.51
CA GLU A 166 -2.28 18.39 1.22
C GLU A 166 -3.27 18.98 0.19
N ASP A 167 -3.50 18.28 -0.92
CA ASP A 167 -4.46 18.70 -1.96
C ASP A 167 -5.88 18.85 -1.40
N VAL A 168 -6.33 17.90 -0.56
CA VAL A 168 -7.65 17.98 0.10
C VAL A 168 -7.74 19.21 0.99
N ALA A 169 -6.74 19.44 1.83
CA ALA A 169 -6.71 20.58 2.74
C ALA A 169 -6.69 21.91 1.98
N GLY A 170 -5.86 22.01 0.93
CA GLY A 170 -5.78 23.18 0.06
C GLY A 170 -7.08 23.46 -0.68
N ALA A 171 -7.72 22.43 -1.23
CA ALA A 171 -8.99 22.56 -1.94
C ALA A 171 -10.13 23.02 -1.00
N LEU A 172 -10.23 22.44 0.19
CA LEU A 172 -11.19 22.89 1.21
C LEU A 172 -10.98 24.35 1.62
N HIS A 173 -9.73 24.79 1.75
CA HIS A 173 -9.39 26.16 2.14
C HIS A 173 -9.96 27.21 1.16
N ILE A 174 -10.02 26.90 -0.13
CA ILE A 174 -10.57 27.79 -1.17
C ILE A 174 -12.03 27.48 -1.52
N GLY A 175 -12.67 26.52 -0.84
CA GLY A 175 -14.05 26.11 -1.07
C GLY A 175 -14.27 25.20 -2.28
N ASP A 176 -13.21 24.60 -2.84
CA ASP A 176 -13.32 23.63 -3.95
C ASP A 176 -13.63 22.22 -3.42
N GLY A 177 -14.92 21.98 -3.15
CA GLY A 177 -15.39 20.69 -2.64
C GLY A 177 -15.21 19.52 -3.61
N LEU A 178 -15.25 19.76 -4.93
CA LEU A 178 -15.14 18.69 -5.93
C LEU A 178 -13.70 18.16 -6.00
N THR A 179 -12.72 19.05 -6.02
CA THR A 179 -11.30 18.66 -5.95
C THR A 179 -11.00 17.95 -4.64
N ALA A 180 -11.50 18.46 -3.51
CA ALA A 180 -11.34 17.79 -2.21
C ALA A 180 -11.93 16.37 -2.21
N LEU A 181 -13.12 16.18 -2.79
CA LEU A 181 -13.74 14.86 -2.91
C LEU A 181 -12.89 13.92 -3.76
N GLN A 182 -12.45 14.35 -4.95
CA GLN A 182 -11.65 13.52 -5.85
C GLN A 182 -10.29 13.16 -5.22
N ALA A 183 -9.56 14.15 -4.69
CA ALA A 183 -8.27 13.93 -4.06
C ALA A 183 -8.39 12.99 -2.85
N SER A 184 -9.45 13.12 -2.05
CA SER A 184 -9.68 12.24 -0.89
C SER A 184 -9.93 10.78 -1.29
N VAL A 185 -10.55 10.51 -2.45
CA VAL A 185 -10.73 9.14 -2.96
C VAL A 185 -9.38 8.55 -3.34
N ILE A 186 -8.56 9.31 -4.08
CA ILE A 186 -7.23 8.83 -4.50
C ILE A 186 -6.33 8.61 -3.27
N GLY A 187 -6.37 9.51 -2.28
CA GLY A 187 -5.65 9.32 -1.02
C GLY A 187 -6.06 8.04 -0.26
N VAL A 188 -7.34 7.65 -0.30
CA VAL A 188 -7.78 6.36 0.24
C VAL A 188 -7.28 5.20 -0.61
N GLU A 189 -7.30 5.29 -1.93
CA GLU A 189 -6.75 4.24 -2.81
C GLU A 189 -5.26 3.98 -2.52
N GLU A 190 -4.45 5.03 -2.37
CA GLU A 190 -3.04 4.93 -1.98
C GLU A 190 -2.86 4.30 -0.60
N ALA A 191 -3.66 4.69 0.38
CA ALA A 191 -3.63 4.10 1.71
C ALA A 191 -4.01 2.60 1.72
N VAL A 192 -4.93 2.19 0.84
CA VAL A 192 -5.28 0.78 0.63
C VAL A 192 -4.13 0.02 -0.02
N GLU A 193 -3.44 0.59 -1.02
CA GLU A 193 -2.25 -0.03 -1.61
C GLU A 193 -1.11 -0.16 -0.58
N CYS A 194 -0.96 0.80 0.34
CA CYS A 194 -0.04 0.69 1.48
C CYS A 194 -0.39 -0.51 2.37
N ALA A 195 -1.66 -0.68 2.71
CA ALA A 195 -2.14 -1.81 3.51
C ALA A 195 -2.00 -3.16 2.79
N LEU A 196 -2.25 -3.20 1.48
CA LEU A 196 -2.05 -4.40 0.67
C LEU A 196 -0.57 -4.78 0.58
N ALA A 197 0.31 -3.80 0.38
CA ALA A 197 1.75 -4.05 0.45
C ALA A 197 2.15 -4.58 1.83
N ALA A 198 1.65 -3.99 2.92
CA ALA A 198 1.94 -4.43 4.29
C ALA A 198 1.53 -5.88 4.57
N VAL A 199 0.43 -6.37 3.99
CA VAL A 199 0.02 -7.79 4.07
C VAL A 199 0.68 -8.67 3.00
N ASP A 200 1.69 -8.15 2.31
CA ASP A 200 2.51 -8.84 1.31
C ASP A 200 1.81 -9.12 -0.04
N ASP A 201 0.70 -8.42 -0.32
CA ASP A 201 0.03 -8.41 -1.63
C ASP A 201 0.60 -7.24 -2.46
N LEU A 202 1.70 -7.50 -3.17
CA LEU A 202 2.48 -6.45 -3.86
C LEU A 202 1.94 -6.06 -5.24
N TYR A 203 0.87 -6.70 -5.74
CA TYR A 203 0.42 -6.49 -7.12
C TYR A 203 0.04 -5.02 -7.37
N ILE A 204 0.53 -4.42 -8.46
CA ILE A 204 0.23 -3.00 -8.76
C ILE A 204 -0.87 -2.92 -9.82
N GLY A 205 -2.01 -2.34 -9.46
CA GLY A 205 -3.04 -1.94 -10.42
C GLY A 205 -4.44 -1.78 -9.83
N ARG A 206 -5.07 -0.64 -10.17
CA ARG A 206 -6.39 -0.23 -9.68
C ARG A 206 -7.52 -1.22 -9.99
N LYS A 207 -7.41 -1.97 -11.09
CA LYS A 207 -8.43 -2.93 -11.56
C LYS A 207 -8.84 -3.95 -10.50
N PHE A 208 -7.91 -4.37 -9.63
CA PHE A 208 -8.15 -5.45 -8.68
C PHE A 208 -8.16 -4.99 -7.22
N LEU A 209 -8.17 -3.67 -6.96
CA LEU A 209 -8.02 -3.12 -5.61
C LEU A 209 -9.00 -3.73 -4.60
N LEU A 210 -10.31 -3.67 -4.89
CA LEU A 210 -11.34 -4.22 -4.00
C LEU A 210 -11.21 -5.74 -3.85
N ARG A 211 -11.00 -6.47 -4.96
CA ARG A 211 -10.81 -7.93 -4.91
C ARG A 211 -9.63 -8.31 -4.00
N ARG A 212 -8.51 -7.59 -4.11
CA ARG A 212 -7.32 -7.78 -3.26
C ARG A 212 -7.65 -7.49 -1.79
N VAL A 213 -8.41 -6.44 -1.49
CA VAL A 213 -8.83 -6.17 -0.10
C VAL A 213 -9.68 -7.31 0.46
N PHE A 214 -10.73 -7.72 -0.24
CA PHE A 214 -11.68 -8.72 0.27
C PHE A 214 -11.10 -10.14 0.39
N ARG A 215 -10.10 -10.51 -0.42
CA ARG A 215 -9.46 -11.84 -0.30
C ARG A 215 -8.44 -11.93 0.83
N ASN A 216 -7.92 -10.81 1.32
CA ASN A 216 -6.86 -10.79 2.33
C ASN A 216 -7.46 -10.77 3.73
N ALA A 217 -7.39 -11.91 4.44
CA ALA A 217 -7.95 -12.06 5.79
C ALA A 217 -7.40 -11.02 6.79
N ALA A 218 -6.17 -10.57 6.61
CA ALA A 218 -5.56 -9.53 7.44
C ALA A 218 -6.28 -8.18 7.34
N LEU A 219 -7.05 -7.92 6.28
CA LEU A 219 -7.77 -6.66 6.04
C LEU A 219 -9.28 -6.79 6.29
N SER A 220 -9.77 -7.93 6.77
CA SER A 220 -11.21 -8.20 6.91
C SER A 220 -11.92 -7.20 7.83
N ALA A 221 -11.25 -6.67 8.85
CA ALA A 221 -11.84 -5.73 9.80
C ALA A 221 -12.08 -4.32 9.20
N VAL A 222 -11.57 -4.04 8.00
CA VAL A 222 -11.71 -2.73 7.34
C VAL A 222 -12.24 -2.83 5.91
N SER A 223 -12.48 -4.03 5.38
CA SER A 223 -12.86 -4.22 3.97
C SER A 223 -14.16 -3.50 3.60
N ASP A 224 -15.14 -3.48 4.51
CA ASP A 224 -16.40 -2.78 4.29
C ASP A 224 -16.21 -1.26 4.32
N ASP A 225 -15.36 -0.75 5.22
CA ASP A 225 -15.02 0.68 5.25
C ASP A 225 -14.30 1.11 3.97
N VAL A 226 -13.38 0.28 3.44
CA VAL A 226 -12.76 0.52 2.14
C VAL A 226 -13.83 0.65 1.05
N TYR A 227 -14.72 -0.34 0.93
CA TYR A 227 -15.77 -0.32 -0.08
C TYR A 227 -16.66 0.93 0.05
N HIS A 228 -17.14 1.22 1.25
CA HIS A 228 -18.05 2.34 1.50
C HIS A 228 -17.38 3.69 1.23
N LEU A 229 -16.15 3.90 1.69
CA LEU A 229 -15.46 5.18 1.53
C LEU A 229 -15.04 5.46 0.08
N LEU A 230 -14.73 4.41 -0.70
CA LEU A 230 -14.45 4.53 -2.13
C LEU A 230 -15.72 4.66 -3.00
N SER A 231 -16.83 4.07 -2.57
CA SER A 231 -18.06 3.98 -3.38
C SER A 231 -19.18 4.94 -2.94
N GLN A 232 -18.93 5.77 -1.93
CA GLN A 232 -19.95 6.70 -1.42
C GLN A 232 -20.43 7.64 -2.55
N PRO A 233 -21.74 7.66 -2.85
CA PRO A 233 -22.28 8.56 -3.86
C PRO A 233 -22.03 10.03 -3.51
N VAL A 234 -21.67 10.81 -4.52
CA VAL A 234 -21.54 12.27 -4.41
C VAL A 234 -22.77 12.88 -5.10
N GLY A 235 -23.72 13.38 -4.30
CA GLY A 235 -24.90 14.10 -4.77
C GLY A 235 -24.72 15.62 -4.64
N ASP A 236 -25.84 16.33 -4.51
CA ASP A 236 -25.87 17.76 -4.18
C ASP A 236 -25.48 17.97 -2.71
N LEU A 237 -24.17 18.00 -2.44
CA LEU A 237 -23.61 18.15 -1.10
C LEU A 237 -23.20 19.61 -0.83
N SER A 238 -23.47 20.09 0.38
CA SER A 238 -22.90 21.34 0.89
C SER A 238 -21.41 21.21 1.17
N LEU A 239 -20.67 22.33 1.21
CA LEU A 239 -19.24 22.33 1.55
C LEU A 239 -18.96 21.72 2.93
N ARG A 240 -19.91 21.86 3.87
CA ARG A 240 -19.82 21.23 5.19
C ARG A 240 -19.88 19.70 5.09
N GLU A 241 -20.86 19.17 4.37
CA GLU A 241 -20.99 17.71 4.16
C GLU A 241 -19.77 17.15 3.43
N VAL A 242 -19.26 17.88 2.42
CA VAL A 242 -18.01 17.53 1.75
C VAL A 242 -16.85 17.47 2.75
N THR A 243 -16.69 18.50 3.58
CA THR A 243 -15.63 18.57 4.61
C THR A 243 -15.70 17.36 5.55
N GLU A 244 -16.90 16.99 6.01
CA GLU A 244 -17.10 15.83 6.88
C GLU A 244 -16.70 14.51 6.19
N ILE A 245 -17.10 14.31 4.92
CA ILE A 245 -16.76 13.13 4.12
C ILE A 245 -15.26 13.00 3.91
N VAL A 246 -14.60 14.06 3.42
CA VAL A 246 -13.17 14.00 3.09
C VAL A 246 -12.31 13.90 4.36
N THR A 247 -12.74 14.51 5.47
CA THR A 247 -12.11 14.33 6.79
C THR A 247 -12.14 12.88 7.23
N ARG A 248 -13.30 12.20 7.09
CA ARG A 248 -13.43 10.78 7.43
C ARG A 248 -12.53 9.92 6.55
N ARG A 249 -12.47 10.19 5.25
CA ARG A 249 -11.58 9.50 4.30
C ARG A 249 -10.12 9.65 4.68
N MET A 250 -9.66 10.85 5.02
CA MET A 250 -8.25 11.07 5.36
C MET A 250 -7.87 10.50 6.74
N ARG A 251 -8.80 10.49 7.71
CA ARG A 251 -8.61 9.73 8.97
C ARG A 251 -8.48 8.23 8.71
N PHE A 252 -9.29 7.69 7.81
CA PHE A 252 -9.20 6.30 7.41
C PHE A 252 -7.87 5.99 6.69
N ALA A 253 -7.45 6.84 5.77
CA ALA A 253 -6.16 6.72 5.10
C ALA A 253 -5.00 6.73 6.11
N GLY A 254 -4.99 7.68 7.06
CA GLY A 254 -4.02 7.76 8.13
C GLY A 254 -4.04 6.53 9.05
N HIS A 255 -5.22 5.94 9.33
CA HIS A 255 -5.35 4.67 10.06
C HIS A 255 -4.66 3.51 9.33
N LEU A 256 -4.99 3.30 8.06
CA LEU A 256 -4.40 2.22 7.27
C LEU A 256 -2.88 2.36 7.19
N ILE A 257 -2.37 3.54 6.86
CA ILE A 257 -0.95 3.80 6.69
C ILE A 257 -0.20 3.63 8.02
N ALA A 258 -0.72 4.15 9.13
CA ALA A 258 -0.05 4.05 10.42
C ALA A 258 0.15 2.61 10.88
N TRP A 259 -0.89 1.78 10.76
CA TRP A 259 -0.82 0.37 11.10
C TRP A 259 0.12 -0.39 10.16
N SER A 260 0.00 -0.12 8.85
CA SER A 260 0.83 -0.73 7.82
C SER A 260 2.31 -0.45 8.04
N LEU A 261 2.70 0.82 8.15
CA LEU A 261 4.09 1.22 8.32
C LEU A 261 4.70 0.72 9.63
N ARG A 262 3.93 0.61 10.71
CA ARG A 262 4.47 0.19 12.01
C ARG A 262 4.62 -1.32 12.11
N GLU A 263 3.55 -2.04 11.79
CA GLU A 263 3.44 -3.47 12.06
C GLU A 263 3.78 -4.34 10.83
N GLY A 264 3.69 -3.78 9.61
CA GLY A 264 3.92 -4.49 8.34
C GLY A 264 5.31 -4.30 7.70
N TRP A 265 6.18 -3.50 8.33
CA TRP A 265 7.46 -3.11 7.73
C TRP A 265 8.46 -4.27 7.66
N ASP A 266 8.75 -4.85 8.83
CA ASP A 266 9.75 -5.90 8.96
C ASP A 266 9.18 -7.27 8.56
N THR A 267 7.92 -7.53 8.93
CA THR A 267 7.18 -8.76 8.59
C THR A 267 5.81 -8.43 8.00
N PRO A 268 5.22 -9.32 7.16
CA PRO A 268 3.85 -9.15 6.72
C PRO A 268 2.87 -8.90 7.88
N LEU A 269 2.01 -7.90 7.71
CA LEU A 269 0.93 -7.60 8.62
C LEU A 269 -0.07 -8.76 8.67
N ARG A 270 -0.35 -9.27 9.87
CA ARG A 270 -1.26 -10.42 10.07
C ARG A 270 -2.72 -10.00 10.24
N SER A 271 -2.95 -8.81 10.77
CA SER A 271 -4.27 -8.27 11.02
C SER A 271 -4.19 -6.75 11.13
N LEU A 272 -5.10 -6.06 10.46
CA LEU A 272 -5.33 -4.63 10.59
C LEU A 272 -6.57 -4.44 11.47
N PRO A 273 -6.51 -3.62 12.55
CA PRO A 273 -7.67 -3.44 13.43
C PRO A 273 -8.76 -2.62 12.76
N ALA A 274 -10.00 -2.84 13.18
CA ALA A 274 -11.16 -2.08 12.70
C ALA A 274 -10.92 -0.57 12.81
N PHE A 275 -11.52 0.19 11.90
CA PHE A 275 -11.47 1.64 11.91
C PHE A 275 -12.46 2.19 12.95
N PRO A 276 -12.00 2.73 14.09
CA PRO A 276 -12.91 3.16 15.17
C PRO A 276 -13.67 4.43 14.76
N ASP A 277 -14.90 4.58 15.24
CA ASP A 277 -15.69 5.81 15.08
C ASP A 277 -15.77 6.60 16.41
N THR A 278 -14.60 6.88 16.99
CA THR A 278 -14.47 7.45 18.35
C THR A 278 -14.13 8.94 18.37
N TRP A 279 -14.06 9.59 17.20
CA TRP A 279 -13.56 10.96 17.05
C TRP A 279 -14.42 12.03 17.75
N THR A 280 -15.64 11.68 18.15
CA THR A 280 -16.61 12.54 18.82
C THR A 280 -16.60 12.35 20.34
N HIS A 281 -15.77 11.45 20.88
CA HIS A 281 -15.77 11.11 22.30
C HIS A 281 -15.00 12.11 23.18
N GLY A 282 -14.51 13.22 22.62
CA GLY A 282 -13.92 14.33 23.37
C GLY A 282 -12.46 14.15 23.77
N GLY A 283 -11.80 13.08 23.34
CA GLY A 283 -10.37 12.89 23.55
C GLY A 283 -9.48 13.46 22.45
N PRO A 284 -8.16 13.20 22.53
CA PRO A 284 -7.20 13.61 21.51
C PRO A 284 -7.48 12.93 20.17
N THR A 285 -7.51 13.70 19.09
CA THR A 285 -7.76 13.20 17.73
C THR A 285 -6.61 13.54 16.78
N ARG A 286 -6.21 12.59 15.95
CA ARG A 286 -5.28 12.85 14.85
C ARG A 286 -5.78 13.96 13.94
N ASN A 287 -4.88 14.86 13.55
CA ASN A 287 -5.13 15.78 12.45
C ASN A 287 -5.36 14.93 11.18
N PRO A 288 -6.55 15.02 10.53
CA PRO A 288 -6.86 14.23 9.33
C PRO A 288 -5.87 14.46 8.18
N TRP A 289 -5.19 15.60 8.15
CA TRP A 289 -4.29 15.97 7.06
C TRP A 289 -2.84 15.55 7.31
N THR A 290 -2.56 14.91 8.45
CA THR A 290 -1.23 14.41 8.78
C THR A 290 -1.11 12.94 8.40
N ILE A 291 -0.10 12.58 7.61
CA ILE A 291 0.19 11.19 7.22
C ILE A 291 1.60 10.82 7.71
N PRO A 292 1.76 9.67 8.40
CA PRO A 292 3.08 9.20 8.79
C PRO A 292 3.82 8.63 7.57
N ILE A 293 5.13 8.86 7.53
CA ILE A 293 6.04 8.26 6.56
C ILE A 293 7.13 7.51 7.31
N ARG A 294 7.47 6.32 6.84
CA ARG A 294 8.58 5.52 7.36
C ARG A 294 9.67 5.43 6.30
N PHE A 295 10.88 5.80 6.71
CA PHE A 295 12.13 5.48 6.03
C PHE A 295 12.80 4.29 6.74
N PRO A 296 13.81 3.63 6.13
CA PRO A 296 14.52 2.51 6.75
C PRO A 296 15.09 2.81 8.14
N ARG A 297 15.40 4.09 8.43
CA ARG A 297 16.07 4.50 9.68
C ARG A 297 15.37 5.64 10.43
N SER A 298 14.31 6.22 9.89
CA SER A 298 13.64 7.37 10.49
C SER A 298 12.15 7.37 10.22
N TRP A 299 11.43 8.19 10.98
CA TRP A 299 10.00 8.42 10.83
C TRP A 299 9.74 9.90 10.60
N GLY A 300 8.68 10.19 9.85
CA GLY A 300 8.16 11.53 9.68
C GLY A 300 6.66 11.58 9.92
N LEU A 301 6.16 12.71 10.41
CA LEU A 301 4.76 13.10 10.32
C LEU A 301 4.68 14.29 9.36
N ILE A 302 3.99 14.13 8.23
CA ILE A 302 3.85 15.17 7.20
C ILE A 302 2.44 15.72 7.25
N SER A 303 2.32 17.03 7.46
CA SER A 303 1.09 17.81 7.34
C SER A 303 1.21 18.79 6.16
N PRO A 304 0.11 19.43 5.71
CA PRO A 304 0.13 20.26 4.50
C PRO A 304 1.10 21.44 4.55
N GLN A 305 1.41 21.97 5.74
CA GLN A 305 2.27 23.15 5.90
C GLN A 305 3.66 22.82 6.43
N THR A 306 3.87 21.61 6.98
CA THR A 306 5.12 21.27 7.68
C THR A 306 5.33 19.76 7.75
N GLY A 307 6.59 19.36 7.93
CA GLY A 307 6.96 17.97 8.20
C GLY A 307 7.89 17.90 9.40
N PHE A 308 7.68 16.91 10.25
CA PHE A 308 8.50 16.70 11.45
C PHE A 308 9.20 15.35 11.38
N SER A 309 10.52 15.35 11.51
CA SER A 309 11.26 14.12 11.81
C SER A 309 10.92 13.68 13.23
N THR A 310 10.65 12.39 13.42
CA THR A 310 10.14 11.86 14.69
C THR A 310 10.56 10.41 14.91
N THR A 311 10.06 9.82 16.00
CA THR A 311 10.36 8.43 16.38
C THR A 311 9.15 7.52 16.15
N ALA A 312 9.40 6.21 16.11
CA ALA A 312 8.33 5.20 16.03
C ALA A 312 7.35 5.31 17.22
N ALA A 313 7.84 5.69 18.40
CA ALA A 313 7.03 5.87 19.61
C ALA A 313 6.07 7.06 19.47
N MET A 314 6.53 8.20 18.96
CA MET A 314 5.69 9.37 18.70
C MET A 314 4.61 9.09 17.65
N VAL A 315 4.94 8.36 16.57
CA VAL A 315 3.94 7.89 15.60
C VAL A 315 2.94 6.93 16.26
N GLY A 316 3.38 6.15 17.25
CA GLY A 316 2.49 5.31 18.03
C GLY A 316 1.50 6.09 18.88
N ILE A 317 1.94 7.12 19.59
CA ILE A 317 1.05 8.02 20.33
C ILE A 317 0.09 8.71 19.36
N TRP A 318 0.60 9.25 18.25
CA TRP A 318 -0.24 9.86 17.21
C TRP A 318 -1.30 8.87 16.69
N ARG A 319 -0.93 7.63 16.37
CA ARG A 319 -1.84 6.59 15.87
C ARG A 319 -2.99 6.31 16.84
N GLU A 320 -2.71 6.22 18.13
CA GLU A 320 -3.70 5.90 19.16
C GLU A 320 -4.60 7.11 19.53
N SER A 321 -4.26 8.33 19.11
CA SER A 321 -5.11 9.54 19.27
C SER A 321 -6.34 9.49 18.35
N ASP A 322 -7.29 8.60 18.65
CA ASP A 322 -8.51 8.35 17.87
C ASP A 322 -9.77 9.00 18.45
N GLY A 323 -9.62 9.84 19.47
CA GLY A 323 -10.71 10.56 20.12
C GLY A 323 -11.21 9.93 21.41
N ARG A 324 -10.71 8.76 21.82
CA ARG A 324 -11.02 8.18 23.13
C ARG A 324 -10.51 9.02 24.30
N PRO A 325 -11.13 8.95 25.50
CA PRO A 325 -10.65 9.62 26.70
C PRO A 325 -9.16 9.39 26.99
N THR A 326 -8.48 10.40 27.51
CA THR A 326 -7.01 10.39 27.71
C THR A 326 -6.55 9.25 28.63
N ASP A 327 -7.33 8.89 29.64
CA ASP A 327 -7.06 7.76 30.53
C ASP A 327 -7.14 6.41 29.79
N GLU A 328 -8.14 6.22 28.92
CA GLU A 328 -8.24 5.05 28.05
C GLU A 328 -7.08 4.99 27.03
N LEU A 329 -6.69 6.13 26.46
CA LEU A 329 -5.53 6.27 25.59
C LEU A 329 -4.24 5.85 26.30
N TYR A 330 -3.99 6.37 27.50
CA TYR A 330 -2.80 6.02 28.28
C TYR A 330 -2.79 4.56 28.70
N HIS A 331 -3.94 4.01 29.07
CA HIS A 331 -4.07 2.59 29.36
C HIS A 331 -3.71 1.74 28.12
N ALA A 332 -4.24 2.08 26.95
CA ALA A 332 -3.96 1.37 25.70
C ALA A 332 -2.49 1.49 25.26
N LEU A 333 -1.86 2.65 25.45
CA LEU A 333 -0.43 2.83 25.16
C LEU A 333 0.42 1.96 26.09
N ARG A 334 0.18 2.02 27.39
CA ARG A 334 0.97 1.30 28.41
C ARG A 334 0.82 -0.22 28.36
N SER A 335 -0.25 -0.75 27.72
CA SER A 335 -0.38 -2.19 27.49
C SER A 335 0.53 -2.71 26.36
N ARG A 336 1.29 -1.84 25.69
CA ARG A 336 2.22 -2.20 24.61
C ARG A 336 3.64 -2.14 25.13
N ASP A 337 4.45 -3.15 24.79
CA ASP A 337 5.81 -3.32 25.30
C ASP A 337 6.69 -2.08 25.10
N GLU A 338 6.55 -1.40 23.96
CA GLU A 338 7.33 -0.20 23.62
C GLU A 338 7.07 1.03 24.52
N PHE A 339 5.92 1.08 25.19
CA PHE A 339 5.57 2.13 26.16
C PHE A 339 5.56 1.60 27.60
N SER A 340 5.96 0.34 27.81
CA SER A 340 6.04 -0.25 29.14
C SER A 340 7.09 0.52 29.96
N GLY A 341 6.67 1.01 31.13
CA GLY A 341 7.54 1.80 32.02
C GLY A 341 7.63 3.30 31.70
N ILE A 342 6.99 3.81 30.64
CA ILE A 342 6.88 5.25 30.42
C ILE A 342 5.87 5.84 31.42
N SER A 343 6.25 6.92 32.09
CA SER A 343 5.38 7.57 33.07
C SER A 343 4.23 8.34 32.39
N PRO A 344 3.08 8.51 33.06
CA PRO A 344 1.99 9.32 32.53
C PRO A 344 2.41 10.74 32.15
N GLU A 345 3.32 11.37 32.90
CA GLU A 345 3.80 12.73 32.63
C GLU A 345 4.60 12.82 31.33
N LEU A 346 5.37 11.77 31.00
CA LEU A 346 6.09 11.72 29.71
C LEU A 346 5.14 11.47 28.54
N LEU A 347 4.09 10.66 28.73
CA LEU A 347 3.05 10.48 27.72
C LEU A 347 2.26 11.77 27.49
N ASP A 348 1.95 12.50 28.56
CA ASP A 348 1.30 13.81 28.49
C ASP A 348 2.18 14.82 27.74
N ALA A 349 3.46 14.95 28.12
CA ALA A 349 4.39 15.83 27.43
C ALA A 349 4.54 15.48 25.94
N ALA A 350 4.60 14.19 25.59
CA ALA A 350 4.65 13.74 24.20
C ALA A 350 3.36 14.08 23.44
N LEU A 351 2.20 13.93 24.07
CA LEU A 351 0.91 14.31 23.50
C LEU A 351 0.82 15.83 23.31
N THR A 352 1.24 16.62 24.30
CA THR A 352 1.34 18.09 24.19
C THR A 352 2.22 18.49 23.03
N GLN A 353 3.38 17.85 22.84
CA GLN A 353 4.26 18.12 21.70
C GLN A 353 3.57 17.84 20.35
N LEU A 354 2.80 16.75 20.25
CA LEU A 354 2.01 16.45 19.04
C LEU A 354 0.91 17.50 18.78
N VAL A 355 0.34 18.08 19.84
CA VAL A 355 -0.65 19.16 19.75
C VAL A 355 0.01 20.47 19.31
N GLU A 356 1.17 20.82 19.88
CA GLU A 356 1.93 22.01 19.48
C GLU A 356 2.42 21.95 18.03
N CYS A 357 2.68 20.74 17.53
CA CYS A 357 3.02 20.49 16.13
C CYS A 357 1.79 20.46 15.19
N ASP A 358 0.57 20.68 15.69
CA ASP A 358 -0.69 20.61 14.94
C ASP A 358 -0.93 19.27 14.23
N VAL A 359 -0.37 18.17 14.75
CA VAL A 359 -0.59 16.81 14.22
C VAL A 359 -1.62 16.02 15.03
N VAL A 360 -1.98 16.53 16.22
CA VAL A 360 -3.09 16.07 17.06
C VAL A 360 -3.90 17.27 17.53
N ALA A 361 -5.22 17.17 17.52
CA ALA A 361 -6.12 18.15 18.09
C ALA A 361 -6.72 17.61 19.39
N LEU A 362 -6.71 18.42 20.46
CA LEU A 362 -7.54 18.18 21.63
C LEU A 362 -8.96 18.62 21.31
N ALA A 363 -9.96 17.91 21.83
CA ALA A 363 -11.33 18.40 21.78
C ALA A 363 -11.41 19.66 22.66
N THR A 364 -11.18 20.82 22.07
CA THR A 364 -11.62 22.09 22.69
C THR A 364 -13.13 21.96 22.85
N ASN A 365 -13.64 22.04 24.08
CA ASN A 365 -15.08 22.03 24.41
C ASN A 365 -15.88 22.73 23.30
N ARG A 366 -16.46 21.96 22.38
CA ARG A 366 -17.21 22.46 21.23
C ARG A 366 -18.60 22.89 21.65
#